data_AF-A0A5D2WC09-F1
#
_entry.id   AF-A0A5D2WC09-F1
#
_cell.length_a   1.000
_cell.length_b   1.000
_cell.length_c   1.000
_cell.angle_alpha   90.00
_cell.angle_beta   90.00
_cell.angle_gamma   90.00
#
_symmetry.space_group_name_H-M   'P 1'
#
loop_
_entity.id
_entity.type
_entity.pdbx_description
1 polymer ?
#
loop_
_entity_poly.entity_id
_entity_poly.type
_entity_poly.pdbx_seq_one_letter_code
_entity_poly.pdbx_strand_id
1 'polypeptide(L)' 'SFYETQTKEFILEAEELLKLRESLTRVYVQRTGKPLWVVSENMEKCVFMSAIEAQAHEIVDLVAIK' A
#
# COMPACT_ATOMS: atom_id res chain seq x y z
N SER A 1 6.94 -30.25 18.64
CA SER A 1 6.24 -30.69 17.43
C SER A 1 6.72 -29.85 16.26
N PHE A 2 7.14 -30.46 15.14
CA PHE A 2 7.65 -29.74 13.96
C PHE A 2 6.67 -28.66 13.44
N TYR A 3 5.36 -28.93 13.56
CA TYR A 3 4.29 -28.05 13.09
C TYR A 3 4.04 -26.82 13.98
N GLU A 4 4.35 -26.87 15.27
CA GLU A 4 4.17 -25.72 16.17
C GLU A 4 5.17 -24.59 15.89
N THR A 5 6.42 -24.95 15.59
CA THR A 5 7.47 -23.97 15.27
C THR A 5 7.13 -23.24 13.98
N GLN A 6 6.74 -23.98 12.94
CA GLN A 6 6.35 -23.42 11.65
C GLN A 6 5.10 -22.52 11.75
N THR A 7 4.15 -22.87 12.63
CA THR A 7 2.95 -22.04 12.86
C THR A 7 3.29 -20.73 13.57
N LYS A 8 4.20 -20.75 14.56
CA LYS A 8 4.62 -19.54 15.28
C LYS A 8 5.41 -18.58 14.40
N GLU A 9 6.32 -19.11 13.58
CA GLU A 9 7.08 -18.31 12.62
C GLU A 9 6.16 -17.66 11.59
N PHE A 10 5.20 -18.42 11.04
CA PHE A 10 4.21 -17.89 10.11
C PHE A 10 3.34 -16.77 10.70
N ILE A 11 2.94 -16.87 11.97
CA ILE A 11 2.17 -15.82 12.64
C ILE A 11 3.01 -14.55 12.79
N LEU A 12 4.28 -14.66 13.20
CA LEU A 12 5.19 -13.51 13.31
C LEU A 12 5.42 -12.83 11.97
N GLU A 13 5.59 -13.60 10.88
CA GLU A 13 5.72 -13.08 9.53
C GLU A 13 4.46 -12.34 9.07
N ALA A 14 3.27 -12.90 9.33
CA ALA A 14 2.00 -12.27 9.00
C ALA A 14 1.77 -10.95 9.75
N GLU A 15 2.13 -10.88 11.03
CA GLU A 15 2.07 -9.66 11.83
C GLU A 15 3.02 -8.58 11.27
N GLU A 16 4.23 -8.95 10.88
CA GLU A 16 5.19 -8.00 10.33
C GLU A 16 4.75 -7.47 8.95
N LEU A 17 4.19 -8.34 8.10
CA LEU A 17 3.57 -7.94 6.84
C LEU A 17 2.40 -6.98 7.06
N LEU A 18 1.57 -7.20 8.08
CA LEU A 18 0.46 -6.31 8.42
C LEU A 18 0.96 -4.93 8.86
N LYS A 19 1.98 -4.86 9.73
CA LYS A 19 2.59 -3.60 10.15
C LYS A 19 3.17 -2.83 8.96
N LEU A 20 3.84 -3.52 8.04
CA LEU A 20 4.39 -2.90 6.83
C LEU A 20 3.26 -2.33 5.97
N ARG A 21 2.19 -3.11 5.74
CA ARG A 21 1.01 -2.67 4.99
C ARG A 21 0.40 -1.41 5.61
N GLU A 22 0.12 -1.42 6.91
CA GLU A 22 -0.46 -0.26 7.61
C GLU A 22 0.45 0.97 7.54
N SER A 23 1.76 0.78 7.68
CA SER A 23 2.75 1.86 7.60
C SER A 23 2.73 2.53 6.23
N LEU A 24 2.74 1.73 5.16
CA LEU A 24 2.65 2.23 3.79
C LEU A 24 1.33 2.96 3.55
N THR A 25 0.19 2.37 3.93
CA THR A 25 -1.12 3.01 3.75
C THR A 25 -1.17 4.37 4.46
N ARG A 26 -0.62 4.50 5.68
CA ARG A 26 -0.55 5.79 6.38
C ARG A 26 0.30 6.83 5.63
N VAL A 27 1.44 6.43 5.09
CA VAL A 27 2.29 7.33 4.29
C VAL A 27 1.54 7.83 3.05
N TYR A 28 0.85 6.94 2.34
CA TYR A 28 0.07 7.34 1.16
C TYR A 28 -1.10 8.26 1.52
N VAL A 29 -1.83 8.00 2.61
CA VAL A 29 -2.88 8.91 3.11
C VAL A 29 -2.31 10.30 3.40
N GLN A 30 -1.16 10.38 4.06
CA GLN A 30 -0.52 11.66 4.37
C GLN A 30 -0.05 12.42 3.13
N ARG A 31 0.48 11.71 2.13
CA ARG A 31 1.05 12.33 0.91
C ARG A 31 0.00 12.73 -0.12
N THR A 32 -1.04 11.91 -0.27
CA THR A 32 -2.09 12.10 -1.29
C THR A 32 -3.34 12.79 -0.73
N GLY A 33 -3.45 12.97 0.58
CA GLY A 33 -4.65 13.53 1.23
C GLY A 33 -5.92 12.66 1.12
N LYS A 34 -5.84 11.48 0.48
CA LYS A 34 -7.00 10.62 0.26
C LYS A 34 -7.41 9.86 1.52
N PRO A 35 -8.70 9.54 1.68
CA PRO A 35 -9.18 8.72 2.80
C PRO A 35 -8.50 7.35 2.85
N LEU A 36 -8.31 6.81 4.06
CA LEU A 36 -7.67 5.51 4.31
C LEU A 36 -8.27 4.37 3.47
N TRP A 37 -9.59 4.31 3.36
CA TRP A 37 -10.28 3.24 2.62
C TRP A 37 -9.95 3.27 1.11
N VAL A 38 -9.82 4.46 0.51
CA VAL A 38 -9.46 4.63 -0.91
C VAL A 38 -8.05 4.12 -1.17
N VAL A 39 -7.10 4.48 -0.29
CA VAL A 39 -5.71 4.03 -0.39
C VAL A 39 -5.64 2.51 -0.19
N SER A 40 -6.37 1.97 0.80
CA SER A 40 -6.41 0.52 1.05
C SER A 40 -6.95 -0.26 -0.14
N GLU A 41 -8.00 0.23 -0.81
CA GLU A 41 -8.56 -0.40 -2.00
C GLU A 41 -7.60 -0.36 -3.19
N ASN A 42 -6.95 0.80 -3.42
CA ASN A 42 -5.94 0.95 -4.47
C ASN A 42 -4.71 0.05 -4.26
N MET A 43 -4.39 -0.28 -3.00
CA MET A 43 -3.23 -1.12 -2.64
C MET A 43 -3.56 -2.62 -2.61
N GLU A 44 -4.84 -3.02 -2.65
CA GLU A 44 -5.24 -4.43 -2.62
C GLU A 44 -4.84 -5.17 -3.92
N LYS A 45 -4.71 -4.43 -5.03
CA LYS A 45 -4.25 -4.95 -6.32
C LYS A 45 -3.23 -4.01 -6.94
N CYS A 46 -2.31 -4.56 -7.72
CA CYS A 46 -1.41 -3.75 -8.53
C CYS A 46 -2.21 -3.01 -9.61
N VAL A 47 -2.58 -1.76 -9.35
CA VAL A 47 -3.15 -0.85 -10.34
C VAL A 47 -2.01 -0.09 -11.00
N PHE A 48 -1.75 -0.39 -12.27
CA PHE A 48 -0.83 0.41 -13.08
C PHE A 48 -1.56 1.64 -13.58
N MET A 49 -0.95 2.81 -13.41
CA MET A 49 -1.53 4.10 -13.78
C MET A 49 -0.68 4.75 -14.87
N SER A 50 -1.34 5.32 -15.87
CA SER A 50 -0.75 6.29 -16.78
C SER A 50 -0.37 7.58 -16.04
N ALA A 51 0.43 8.44 -16.67
CA ALA A 51 0.84 9.71 -16.06
C ALA A 51 -0.35 10.61 -15.69
N ILE A 52 -1.40 10.64 -16.52
CA ILE A 52 -2.62 11.41 -16.27
C ILE A 52 -3.43 10.82 -15.11
N GLU A 53 -3.55 9.49 -15.04
CA GLU A 53 -4.22 8.82 -13.92
C GLU A 53 -3.46 9.06 -12.61
N ALA A 54 -2.13 8.93 -12.61
CA ALA A 54 -1.31 9.21 -11.43
C ALA A 54 -1.47 10.67 -10.94
N GLN A 55 -1.61 11.62 -11.87
CA GLN A 55 -1.88 13.02 -11.53
C GLN A 55 -3.28 13.21 -10.94
N ALA A 56 -4.32 12.59 -11.50
CA ALA A 56 -5.67 12.61 -10.95
C ALA A 56 -5.76 11.94 -9.56
N HIS A 57 -4.86 10.99 -9.29
CA HIS A 57 -4.70 10.36 -7.99
C HIS A 57 -3.82 11.16 -7.02
N GLU A 58 -3.38 12.39 -7.36
CA GLU A 58 -2.52 13.24 -6.52
C GLU A 58 -1.22 12.54 -6.09
N ILE A 59 -0.76 11.56 -6.88
CA ILE A 59 0.52 10.88 -6.70
C ILE A 59 1.64 11.70 -7.36
N VAL A 60 1.30 12.39 -8.45
CA VAL A 60 2.21 13.25 -9.22
C VAL A 60 1.58 14.62 -9.37
N ASP A 61 2.36 15.69 -9.14
CA ASP A 61 1.85 17.06 -9.22
C ASP A 61 1.69 17.55 -10.67
N LEU A 62 2.68 17.27 -11.52
CA LEU A 62 2.73 17.77 -12.89
C LEU A 62 3.23 16.70 -13.87
N VAL A 63 2.49 16.52 -14.97
CA VAL A 63 2.92 15.75 -16.13
C VAL A 63 3.47 16.71 -17.19
N ALA A 64 4.76 16.62 -17.49
CA ALA A 64 5.36 17.44 -18.54
C ALA A 64 4.89 16.98 -19.93
N ILE A 65 4.52 17.94 -20.78
CA ILE A 65 4.19 17.70 -22.19
C ILE A 65 5.40 18.14 -23.01
N LYS A 66 5.87 17.28 -23.91
CA LYS A 66 6.99 17.57 -24.82
C LYS A 66 6.48 18.11 -26.15
#